data_AF-A0A4Q6A614-F1
#
_entry.id   AF-A0A4Q6A614-F1
#
_cell.length_a   1.000
_cell.length_b   1.000
_cell.length_c   1.000
_cell.angle_alpha   90.00
_cell.angle_beta   90.00
_cell.angle_gamma   90.00
#
_symmetry.space_group_name_H-M   'P 1'
#
loop_
_entity.id
_entity.type
_entity.pdbx_description
1 polymer ?
#
loop_
_entity_poly.entity_id
_entity_poly.type
_entity_poly.pdbx_seq_one_letter_code
_entity_poly.pdbx_strand_id
1 'polypeptide(L)'
;MATAAAAKEAGLLCLGIIRGEEAPNLSPTLSQAKSLGMELVFVSRQLYAEKIIPREISSRQQELYVIPEGGYGNQGMRGASEILHQNQTGSFTHLLSAVGTGTTLAGLAAAAKENQQVIGISVLKNNYSLQTEIAQLLPEDKKNAFTLLHDYHFGGYAKRSTEL
;
A
#
# COMPACT_ATOMS: atom_id res chain seq x y z
N MET A 1 -3.03 -9.00 5.27
CA MET A 1 -4.10 -9.04 6.29
C MET A 1 -5.40 -8.44 5.78
N ALA A 2 -5.47 -7.14 5.45
CA ALA A 2 -6.72 -6.51 4.97
C ALA A 2 -7.36 -7.27 3.80
N THR A 3 -6.57 -7.65 2.79
CA THR A 3 -7.02 -8.49 1.67
C THR A 3 -7.57 -9.85 2.10
N ALA A 4 -6.97 -10.49 3.11
CA ALA A 4 -7.45 -11.78 3.63
C ALA A 4 -8.83 -11.62 4.28
N ALA A 5 -9.03 -10.55 5.05
CA ALA A 5 -10.30 -10.27 5.70
C ALA A 5 -11.40 -9.99 4.67
N ALA A 6 -11.12 -9.11 3.69
CA ALA A 6 -12.06 -8.79 2.63
C ALA A 6 -12.41 -10.01 1.76
N ALA A 7 -11.43 -10.86 1.43
CA ALA A 7 -11.68 -12.08 0.67
C ALA A 7 -12.55 -13.07 1.47
N LYS A 8 -12.29 -13.24 2.77
CA LYS A 8 -13.10 -14.09 3.64
C LYS A 8 -14.56 -13.61 3.71
N GLU A 9 -14.76 -12.31 3.88
CA GLU A 9 -16.09 -11.69 3.91
C GLU A 9 -16.84 -11.89 2.58
N ALA A 10 -16.12 -11.77 1.46
CA ALA A 10 -16.67 -11.98 0.13
C ALA A 10 -16.78 -13.46 -0.30
N GLY A 11 -16.35 -14.41 0.53
CA GLY A 11 -16.32 -15.83 0.17
C GLY A 11 -15.34 -16.19 -0.95
N LEU A 12 -14.30 -15.39 -1.14
CA LEU A 12 -13.29 -15.56 -2.19
C LEU A 12 -12.05 -16.31 -1.69
N LEU A 13 -11.46 -17.12 -2.58
CA LEU A 13 -10.14 -17.69 -2.36
C LEU A 13 -9.08 -16.59 -2.33
N CYS A 14 -8.12 -16.71 -1.42
CA CYS A 14 -7.11 -15.67 -1.20
C CYS A 14 -5.72 -16.26 -1.11
N LEU A 15 -4.80 -15.75 -1.94
CA LEU A 15 -3.38 -16.10 -1.89
C LEU A 15 -2.56 -14.85 -1.53
N GLY A 16 -1.60 -15.02 -0.63
CA GLY A 16 -0.62 -13.99 -0.28
C GLY A 16 0.77 -14.39 -0.76
N ILE A 17 1.33 -13.65 -1.73
CA ILE A 17 2.72 -13.81 -2.15
C ILE A 17 3.62 -13.09 -1.15
N ILE A 18 4.40 -13.85 -0.38
CA ILE A 18 5.22 -13.34 0.72
C ILE A 18 6.69 -13.29 0.31
N ARG A 19 7.30 -12.12 0.43
CA ARG A 19 8.72 -11.92 0.10
C ARG A 19 9.63 -12.58 1.13
N GLY A 20 10.51 -13.46 0.67
CA GLY A 20 11.51 -14.15 1.48
C GLY A 20 11.16 -15.60 1.75
N GLU A 21 12.02 -16.28 2.49
CA GLU A 21 11.81 -17.66 2.91
C GLU A 21 10.78 -17.76 4.04
N GLU A 22 10.13 -18.92 4.14
CA GLU A 22 9.21 -19.19 5.25
C GLU A 22 10.01 -19.27 6.56
N ALA A 23 9.68 -18.37 7.50
CA ALA A 23 10.26 -18.40 8.83
C ALA A 23 9.61 -19.50 9.68
N PRO A 24 10.35 -20.14 10.61
CA PRO A 24 9.80 -21.16 11.51
C PRO A 24 8.60 -20.66 12.32
N ASN A 25 8.59 -19.37 12.64
CA ASN A 25 7.50 -18.68 13.30
C ASN A 25 6.98 -17.57 12.39
N LEU A 26 5.69 -17.62 12.06
CA LEU A 26 5.02 -16.56 11.31
C LEU A 26 4.91 -15.30 12.17
N SER A 27 5.03 -14.14 11.52
CA SER A 27 4.70 -12.87 12.18
C SER A 27 3.21 -12.84 12.58
N PRO A 28 2.81 -12.01 13.56
CA PRO A 28 1.40 -11.88 13.94
C PRO A 28 0.49 -11.57 12.73
N THR A 29 0.93 -10.70 11.82
CA THR A 29 0.20 -10.33 10.60
C THR A 29 0.01 -11.52 9.65
N LEU A 30 1.04 -12.36 9.46
CA LEU A 30 0.95 -13.55 8.61
C LEU A 30 0.09 -14.64 9.27
N SER A 31 0.22 -14.82 10.58
CA SER A 31 -0.60 -15.75 11.35
C SER A 31 -2.08 -15.39 11.26
N GLN A 32 -2.41 -14.11 11.39
CA GLN A 32 -3.78 -13.62 11.25
C GLN A 32 -4.31 -13.74 9.81
N ALA A 33 -3.48 -13.48 8.80
CA ALA A 33 -3.88 -13.70 7.42
C ALA A 33 -4.21 -15.17 7.15
N LYS A 34 -3.38 -16.09 7.66
CA LYS A 34 -3.60 -17.53 7.56
C LYS A 34 -4.87 -17.98 8.30
N SER A 35 -5.14 -17.43 9.49
CA SER A 35 -6.38 -17.75 10.24
C SER A 35 -7.66 -17.21 9.58
N LEU A 36 -7.53 -16.23 8.69
CA LEU A 36 -8.60 -15.75 7.81
C LEU A 36 -8.77 -16.59 6.53
N GLY A 37 -7.98 -17.64 6.34
CA GLY A 37 -8.06 -18.54 5.18
C GLY A 37 -7.19 -18.15 4.00
N MET A 38 -6.26 -17.20 4.16
CA MET A 38 -5.29 -16.88 3.12
C MET A 38 -4.21 -17.96 3.02
N GLU A 39 -4.00 -18.50 1.82
CA GLU A 39 -2.86 -19.37 1.49
C GLU A 39 -1.60 -18.51 1.35
N LEU A 40 -0.55 -18.82 2.11
CA LEU A 40 0.71 -18.07 2.07
C LEU A 40 1.68 -18.77 1.11
N VAL A 41 2.17 -18.04 0.11
CA VAL A 41 3.14 -18.54 -0.86
C VAL A 41 4.41 -17.71 -0.76
N PHE A 42 5.45 -18.31 -0.18
CA PHE A 42 6.75 -17.67 0.01
C PHE A 42 7.58 -17.72 -1.27
N VAL A 43 8.18 -16.59 -1.64
CA VAL A 43 8.98 -16.46 -2.88
C VAL A 43 10.31 -15.77 -2.60
N SER A 44 11.32 -16.05 -3.44
CA SER A 44 12.60 -15.38 -3.34
C SER A 44 12.46 -13.86 -3.49
N ARG A 45 13.41 -13.10 -2.93
CA ARG A 45 13.43 -11.64 -3.06
C ARG A 45 13.50 -11.20 -4.53
N GLN A 46 14.19 -11.98 -5.36
CA GLN A 46 14.29 -11.72 -6.79
C GLN A 46 12.93 -11.87 -7.48
N LEU A 47 12.25 -13.01 -7.30
CA LEU A 47 10.93 -13.25 -7.91
C LEU A 47 9.90 -12.20 -7.46
N TYR A 48 9.94 -11.82 -6.18
CA TYR A 48 9.08 -10.76 -5.66
C TYR A 48 9.36 -9.40 -6.32
N ALA A 49 10.64 -9.03 -6.46
CA ALA A 49 11.03 -7.76 -7.08
C ALA A 49 10.63 -7.68 -8.56
N GLU A 50 10.72 -8.79 -9.28
CA GLU A 50 10.30 -8.91 -10.68
C GLU A 50 8.75 -9.01 -10.83
N LYS A 51 8.01 -9.03 -9.72
CA LYS A 51 6.54 -9.19 -9.67
C LYS A 51 6.04 -10.42 -10.42
N ILE A 52 6.84 -11.48 -10.44
CA ILE A 52 6.52 -12.73 -11.12
C ILE A 52 5.61 -13.56 -10.22
N ILE A 53 4.44 -13.91 -10.73
CA ILE A 53 3.52 -14.84 -10.07
C ILE A 53 4.02 -16.27 -10.32
N PRO A 54 4.29 -17.06 -9.25
CA PRO A 54 4.69 -18.46 -9.39
C PRO A 54 3.79 -19.25 -10.32
N ARG A 55 4.38 -20.13 -11.14
CA ARG A 55 3.65 -20.95 -12.11
C ARG A 55 2.59 -21.84 -11.44
N GLU A 56 2.85 -22.30 -10.23
CA GLU A 56 1.93 -23.06 -9.37
C GLU A 56 0.60 -22.32 -9.15
N ILE A 57 0.64 -20.98 -9.12
CA ILE A 57 -0.53 -20.12 -8.91
C ILE A 57 -1.15 -19.79 -10.26
N SER A 58 -0.34 -19.34 -11.22
CA SER A 58 -0.85 -18.90 -12.53
C SER A 58 -1.39 -20.03 -13.40
N SER A 59 -1.04 -21.29 -13.10
CA SER A 59 -1.59 -22.48 -13.76
C SER A 59 -2.91 -22.97 -13.17
N ARG A 60 -3.36 -22.43 -12.03
CA ARG A 60 -4.72 -22.68 -11.54
C ARG A 60 -5.66 -22.09 -12.59
N GLN A 61 -6.54 -22.90 -13.18
CA GLN A 61 -7.49 -22.51 -14.24
C GLN A 61 -8.63 -21.58 -13.71
N GLN A 62 -8.28 -20.65 -12.82
CA GLN A 62 -9.17 -19.68 -12.20
C GLN A 62 -8.74 -18.27 -12.63
N GLU A 63 -9.71 -17.37 -12.77
CA GLU A 63 -9.43 -15.96 -13.00
C GLU A 63 -8.73 -15.38 -11.76
N LEU A 64 -7.49 -14.90 -11.94
CA LEU A 64 -6.71 -14.27 -10.87
C LEU A 64 -6.88 -12.76 -10.92
N TYR A 65 -7.38 -12.18 -9.82
CA TYR A 65 -7.33 -10.74 -9.61
C TYR A 65 -6.11 -10.38 -8.75
N VAL A 66 -5.12 -9.75 -9.35
CA VAL A 66 -3.86 -9.40 -8.68
C VAL A 66 -3.99 -8.04 -8.01
N ILE A 67 -3.82 -8.01 -6.70
CA ILE A 67 -3.75 -6.77 -5.93
C ILE A 67 -2.26 -6.47 -5.66
N PRO A 68 -1.70 -5.38 -6.23
CA PRO A 68 -0.32 -5.00 -5.98
C PRO A 68 -0.04 -4.69 -4.50
N GLU A 69 1.24 -4.70 -4.12
CA GLU A 69 1.67 -4.30 -2.78
C GLU A 69 1.06 -2.95 -2.38
N GLY A 70 0.56 -2.87 -1.13
CA GLY A 70 -0.09 -1.68 -0.61
C GLY A 70 -1.39 -1.29 -1.32
N GLY A 71 -1.95 -2.14 -2.20
CA GLY A 71 -3.13 -1.83 -3.00
C GLY A 71 -2.85 -0.88 -4.15
N TYR A 72 -1.60 -0.76 -4.60
CA TYR A 72 -1.21 0.24 -5.60
C TYR A 72 -2.00 0.14 -6.91
N GLY A 73 -2.42 1.30 -7.43
CA GLY A 73 -3.16 1.44 -8.68
C GLY A 73 -4.39 2.33 -8.53
N ASN A 74 -5.05 2.61 -9.66
CA ASN A 74 -6.19 3.54 -9.71
C ASN A 74 -7.35 3.11 -8.80
N GLN A 75 -7.61 1.81 -8.67
CA GLN A 75 -8.68 1.33 -7.79
C GLN A 75 -8.34 1.53 -6.31
N GLY A 76 -7.10 1.27 -5.90
CA GLY A 76 -6.66 1.52 -4.52
C GLY A 76 -6.65 3.00 -4.19
N MET A 77 -6.21 3.85 -5.12
CA MET A 77 -6.28 5.31 -4.97
C MET A 77 -7.73 5.77 -4.78
N ARG A 78 -8.67 5.31 -5.62
CA ARG A 78 -10.09 5.63 -5.48
C ARG A 78 -10.64 5.20 -4.13
N GLY A 79 -10.34 3.98 -3.70
CA GLY A 79 -10.71 3.48 -2.38
C GLY A 79 -10.14 4.35 -1.25
N ALA A 80 -8.90 4.80 -1.35
CA ALA A 80 -8.29 5.68 -0.36
C ALA A 80 -8.89 7.10 -0.35
N SER A 81 -9.41 7.58 -1.48
CA SER A 81 -10.05 8.91 -1.56
C SER A 81 -11.32 9.01 -0.70
N GLU A 82 -12.00 7.88 -0.48
CA GLU A 82 -13.18 7.79 0.38
C GLU A 82 -12.91 8.18 1.84
N ILE A 83 -11.66 8.12 2.31
CA ILE A 83 -11.28 8.57 3.64
C ILE A 83 -11.70 10.04 3.86
N LEU A 84 -11.59 10.91 2.86
CA LEU A 84 -12.00 12.31 2.99
C LEU A 84 -13.49 12.51 2.76
N HIS A 85 -14.11 11.75 1.83
CA HIS A 85 -15.53 11.88 1.53
C HIS A 85 -16.43 11.44 2.69
N GLN A 86 -16.04 10.39 3.41
CA GLN A 86 -16.84 9.80 4.49
C GLN A 86 -16.68 10.54 5.83
N ASN A 87 -15.78 11.52 5.90
CA ASN A 87 -15.46 12.25 7.13
C ASN A 87 -15.68 13.75 6.95
N GLN A 88 -16.06 14.46 8.02
CA GLN A 88 -16.20 15.93 8.01
C GLN A 88 -14.82 16.60 8.07
N THR A 89 -14.04 16.48 7.01
CA THR A 89 -12.64 16.96 6.92
C THR A 89 -12.51 18.36 6.35
N GLY A 90 -13.62 19.01 5.99
CA GLY A 90 -13.60 20.29 5.27
C GLY A 90 -12.94 21.45 6.03
N SER A 91 -12.87 21.38 7.36
CA SER A 91 -12.18 22.36 8.21
C SER A 91 -10.68 22.11 8.33
N PHE A 92 -10.19 20.94 7.92
CA PHE A 92 -8.78 20.60 8.04
C PHE A 92 -7.97 21.35 6.98
N THR A 93 -6.91 22.00 7.42
CA THR A 93 -5.98 22.71 6.53
C THR A 93 -4.83 21.81 6.06
N HIS A 94 -4.54 20.73 6.78
CA HIS A 94 -3.44 19.81 6.48
C HIS A 94 -3.90 18.36 6.59
N LEU A 95 -3.47 17.55 5.64
CA LEU A 95 -3.73 16.11 5.58
C LEU A 95 -2.39 15.40 5.49
N LEU A 96 -2.09 14.57 6.49
CA LEU A 96 -0.81 13.89 6.60
C LEU A 96 -0.97 12.39 6.45
N SER A 97 -0.06 11.75 5.71
CA SER A 97 0.02 10.29 5.63
C SER A 97 1.47 9.81 5.63
N ALA A 98 1.74 8.72 6.34
CA ALA A 98 2.95 7.93 6.09
C ALA A 98 2.89 7.34 4.68
N VAL A 99 4.03 7.26 3.99
CA VAL A 99 4.10 6.88 2.57
C VAL A 99 5.06 5.72 2.37
N GLY A 100 4.49 4.54 2.08
CA GLY A 100 5.20 3.36 1.59
C GLY A 100 5.14 3.25 0.07
N THR A 101 3.98 2.83 -0.47
CA THR A 101 3.70 2.71 -1.92
C THR A 101 3.00 3.93 -2.52
N GLY A 102 2.59 4.90 -1.70
CA GLY A 102 1.97 6.15 -2.19
C GLY A 102 0.47 6.12 -2.44
N THR A 103 -0.17 4.94 -2.46
CA THR A 103 -1.59 4.80 -2.83
C THR A 103 -2.54 5.59 -1.95
N THR A 104 -2.34 5.57 -0.63
CA THR A 104 -3.17 6.35 0.31
C THR A 104 -3.00 7.84 0.08
N LEU A 105 -1.76 8.33 -0.06
CA LEU A 105 -1.49 9.75 -0.29
C LEU A 105 -2.10 10.22 -1.62
N ALA A 106 -2.04 9.40 -2.67
CA ALA A 106 -2.69 9.68 -3.94
C ALA A 106 -4.21 9.83 -3.77
N GLY A 107 -4.85 8.94 -3.01
CA GLY A 107 -6.29 9.04 -2.72
C GLY A 107 -6.65 10.33 -1.98
N LEU A 108 -5.85 10.69 -0.96
CA LEU A 108 -6.02 11.95 -0.24
C LEU A 108 -5.84 13.16 -1.16
N ALA A 109 -4.79 13.19 -1.98
CA ALA A 109 -4.53 14.28 -2.93
C ALA A 109 -5.62 14.42 -4.00
N ALA A 110 -6.19 13.31 -4.46
CA ALA A 110 -7.29 13.31 -5.43
C ALA A 110 -8.57 13.92 -4.85
N ALA A 111 -8.90 13.64 -3.57
CA ALA A 111 -10.10 14.14 -2.92
C ALA A 111 -9.91 15.48 -2.16
N ALA A 112 -8.67 15.93 -1.96
CA ALA A 112 -8.38 17.15 -1.22
C ALA A 112 -8.97 18.39 -1.91
N LYS A 113 -9.55 19.27 -1.09
CA LYS A 113 -10.01 20.59 -1.51
C LYS A 113 -8.83 21.54 -1.67
N GLU A 114 -9.04 22.63 -2.42
CA GLU A 114 -7.98 23.61 -2.71
C GLU A 114 -7.36 24.25 -1.46
N ASN A 115 -8.12 24.34 -0.37
CA ASN A 115 -7.65 24.90 0.90
C ASN A 115 -6.87 23.90 1.78
N GLN A 116 -6.65 22.67 1.31
CA GLN A 116 -6.03 21.60 2.07
C GLN A 116 -4.66 21.25 1.51
N GLN A 117 -3.65 21.23 2.37
CA GLN A 117 -2.31 20.80 2.02
C GLN A 117 -2.14 19.30 2.29
N VAL A 118 -1.73 18.54 1.27
CA VAL A 118 -1.49 17.10 1.40
C VAL A 118 0.01 16.84 1.52
N ILE A 119 0.40 16.24 2.64
CA ILE A 119 1.80 16.01 3.00
C ILE A 119 2.02 14.53 3.25
N GLY A 120 2.92 13.94 2.47
CA GLY A 120 3.39 12.57 2.65
C GLY A 120 4.71 12.53 3.40
N ILE A 121 4.85 11.62 4.35
CA ILE A 121 6.10 11.35 5.05
C ILE A 121 6.63 10.00 4.57
N SER A 122 7.70 10.00 3.78
CA SER A 122 8.31 8.77 3.24
C SER A 122 8.93 7.96 4.38
N VAL A 123 8.50 6.69 4.50
CA VAL A 123 9.09 5.75 5.46
C VAL A 123 10.30 4.99 4.89
N LEU A 124 10.61 5.21 3.61
CA LEU A 124 11.71 4.58 2.89
C LEU A 124 12.84 5.58 2.64
N LYS A 125 14.07 5.13 2.89
CA LYS A 125 15.28 5.90 2.62
C LYS A 125 15.51 6.04 1.12
N ASN A 126 15.78 7.26 0.66
CA ASN A 126 16.09 7.60 -0.74
C ASN A 126 15.02 7.17 -1.76
N ASN A 127 13.76 7.04 -1.35
CA ASN A 127 12.68 6.61 -2.24
C ASN A 127 12.10 7.76 -3.06
N TYR A 128 12.94 8.39 -3.87
CA TYR A 128 12.56 9.57 -4.66
C TYR A 128 11.66 9.25 -5.86
N SER A 129 11.55 7.98 -6.28
CA SER A 129 10.61 7.56 -7.33
C SER A 129 9.15 7.72 -6.91
N LEU A 130 8.87 7.81 -5.60
CA LEU A 130 7.53 8.02 -5.04
C LEU A 130 6.80 9.22 -5.63
N GLN A 131 7.52 10.32 -5.89
CA GLN A 131 6.89 11.51 -6.47
C GLN A 131 6.23 11.16 -7.81
N THR A 132 6.96 10.48 -8.69
CA THR A 132 6.48 10.09 -10.02
C THR A 132 5.40 9.01 -9.92
N GLU A 133 5.59 8.00 -9.07
CA GLU A 133 4.63 6.91 -8.88
C GLU A 133 3.28 7.43 -8.38
N ILE A 134 3.27 8.34 -7.40
CA ILE A 134 2.03 8.95 -6.88
C ILE A 134 1.39 9.83 -7.94
N ALA A 135 2.17 10.68 -8.62
CA ALA A 135 1.66 11.55 -9.67
C ALA A 135 1.05 10.78 -10.85
N GLN A 136 1.53 9.57 -11.15
CA GLN A 136 0.96 8.71 -12.19
C GLN A 136 -0.45 8.19 -11.87
N LEU A 137 -0.84 8.13 -10.60
CA LEU A 137 -2.19 7.75 -10.20
C LEU A 137 -3.18 8.91 -10.30
N LEU A 138 -2.68 10.15 -10.19
CA LEU A 138 -3.48 11.36 -10.10
C LEU A 138 -3.95 11.87 -11.47
N PRO A 139 -5.12 12.53 -11.54
CA PRO A 139 -5.52 13.28 -12.73
C PRO A 139 -4.55 14.46 -12.96
N GLU A 140 -4.48 14.94 -14.21
CA GLU A 140 -3.46 15.89 -14.66
C GLU A 140 -3.40 17.17 -13.81
N ASP A 141 -4.57 17.71 -13.45
CA ASP A 141 -4.72 18.92 -12.63
C ASP A 141 -4.29 18.73 -11.17
N LYS A 142 -4.17 17.49 -10.70
CA LYS A 142 -3.81 17.15 -9.32
C LYS A 142 -2.40 16.58 -9.18
N LYS A 143 -1.63 16.40 -10.26
CA LYS A 143 -0.28 15.78 -10.20
C LYS A 143 0.68 16.46 -9.21
N ASN A 144 0.48 17.75 -8.95
CA ASN A 144 1.29 18.55 -8.02
C ASN A 144 0.58 18.88 -6.70
N ALA A 145 -0.54 18.20 -6.38
CA ALA A 145 -1.38 18.50 -5.21
C ALA A 145 -0.86 17.89 -3.89
N PHE A 146 0.40 17.48 -3.83
CA PHE A 146 1.02 16.90 -2.63
C PHE A 146 2.50 17.24 -2.52
N THR A 147 3.04 17.17 -1.30
CA THR A 147 4.48 17.28 -1.01
C THR A 147 4.96 16.03 -0.30
N LEU A 148 6.21 15.62 -0.52
CA LEU A 148 6.85 14.51 0.18
C LEU A 148 8.00 15.01 1.07
N LEU A 149 7.99 14.58 2.33
CA LEU A 149 9.07 14.74 3.28
C LEU A 149 9.86 13.43 3.35
N HIS A 150 11.16 13.48 3.07
CA HIS A 150 12.02 12.29 3.01
C HIS A 150 12.91 12.10 4.24
N ASP A 151 13.05 13.13 5.09
CA ASP A 151 14.10 13.15 6.12
C ASP A 151 13.75 12.40 7.41
N TYR A 152 12.59 11.74 7.46
CA TYR A 152 12.06 11.04 8.65
C TYR A 152 12.17 9.52 8.57
N HIS A 153 13.04 8.99 7.70
CA HIS A 153 13.23 7.55 7.54
C HIS A 153 14.20 6.93 8.58
N PHE A 154 14.85 7.72 9.44
CA PHE A 154 15.78 7.28 10.51
C PHE A 154 16.77 6.17 10.13
N GLY A 155 17.36 6.27 8.94
CA GLY A 155 18.30 5.29 8.39
C GLY A 155 17.70 4.01 7.76
N GLY A 156 16.38 3.90 7.59
CA GLY A 156 15.73 2.84 6.80
C GLY A 156 14.34 2.42 7.29
N TYR A 157 13.65 1.59 6.50
CA TYR A 157 12.31 1.07 6.83
C TYR A 157 12.29 0.37 8.21
N ALA A 158 11.23 0.63 8.98
CA ALA A 158 11.02 0.12 10.33
C ALA A 158 12.10 0.48 11.37
N LYS A 159 12.98 1.46 11.06
CA LYS A 159 13.90 2.05 12.05
C LYS A 159 13.24 3.23 12.74
N ARG A 160 13.57 3.42 14.01
CA ARG A 160 13.13 4.54 14.85
C ARG A 160 14.32 5.15 15.58
N SER A 161 14.20 6.41 16.00
CA SER A 161 15.16 7.01 16.92
C SER A 161 14.80 6.62 18.37
N THR A 162 15.60 7.05 19.34
CA THR A 162 15.22 6.91 20.76
C THR A 162 14.23 7.98 21.23
N GLU A 163 14.12 9.07 20.48
CA GLU A 163 13.27 10.22 20.81
C GLU A 163 11.85 10.10 20.20
N LEU A 164 11.67 9.26 19.18
CA LEU A 164 10.42 8.97 18.47
C LEU A 164 10.24 7.45 18.31
#